data_AF-A0A1G0NM92-F1
#
_entry.id   AF-A0A1G0NM92-F1
#
_cell.length_a   1.000
_cell.length_b   1.000
_cell.length_c   1.000
_cell.angle_alpha   90.00
_cell.angle_beta   90.00
_cell.angle_gamma   90.00
#
_symmetry.space_group_name_H-M   'P 1'
#
loop_
_entity.id
_entity.type
_entity.pdbx_description
1 polymer ?
#
loop_
_entity_poly.entity_id
_entity_poly.type
_entity_poly.pdbx_seq_one_letter_code
_entity_poly.pdbx_strand_id
1 'polypeptide(L)'
;MRGDRAAVAKIVERLAPAERALLPDVQPTVEALLARAEELARTLNQMEGSVDQQTLDRLDERIRAVEAQDPENLDPDAHRRLDLLRRQREMLADLMQRRGRVEAQFESCVLAIQNVRFDLLRLRSAGVGAALGDLTSATQQARALSADVEAAIDAAGEIRQALGKGTM
;
A
#
# COMPACT_ATOMS: atom_id res chain seq x y z
N MET A 1 8.93 10.67 6.29
CA MET A 1 8.16 9.98 7.36
C MET A 1 8.69 10.22 8.77
N ARG A 2 9.81 9.61 9.23
CA ARG A 2 10.30 9.86 10.61
C ARG A 2 10.62 11.34 10.88
N GLY A 3 11.20 12.03 9.89
CA GLY A 3 11.42 13.47 9.94
C GLY A 3 10.13 14.29 10.01
N ASP A 4 9.08 13.85 9.32
CA ASP A 4 7.76 14.52 9.35
C ASP A 4 7.07 14.34 10.69
N ARG A 5 7.11 13.12 11.27
CA ARG A 5 6.63 12.86 12.63
C ARG A 5 7.33 13.75 13.66
N ALA A 6 8.66 13.84 13.60
CA ALA A 6 9.43 14.68 14.51
C ALA A 6 9.09 16.18 14.33
N ALA A 7 8.88 16.62 13.09
CA ALA A 7 8.45 17.98 12.80
C ALA A 7 7.05 18.30 13.35
N VAL A 8 6.09 17.38 13.17
CA VAL A 8 4.74 17.49 13.75
C VAL A 8 4.80 17.62 15.26
N ALA A 9 5.51 16.70 15.94
CA ALA A 9 5.66 16.71 17.39
C ALA A 9 6.22 18.06 17.89
N LYS A 10 7.28 18.54 17.26
CA LYS A 10 7.93 19.82 17.59
C LYS A 10 7.02 21.03 17.37
N ILE A 11 6.11 20.98 16.38
CA ILE A 11 5.14 22.06 16.17
C ILE A 11 4.09 22.03 17.29
N VAL A 12 3.52 20.86 17.60
CA VAL A 12 2.50 20.69 18.64
C VAL A 12 3.01 21.10 20.03
N GLU A 13 4.26 20.75 20.37
CA GLU A 13 4.91 21.14 21.63
C GLU A 13 5.04 22.67 21.79
N ARG A 14 5.18 23.40 20.67
CA ARG A 14 5.34 24.85 20.64
C ARG A 14 4.01 25.62 20.62
N LEU A 15 2.89 24.94 20.44
CA LEU A 15 1.56 25.55 20.51
C LEU A 15 1.22 25.95 21.94
N ALA A 16 0.44 27.02 22.09
CA ALA A 16 -0.09 27.41 23.39
C ALA A 16 -1.02 26.31 23.94
N PRO A 17 -1.16 26.17 25.28
CA PRO A 17 -1.98 25.12 25.88
C PRO A 17 -3.42 25.09 25.35
N ALA A 18 -4.02 26.27 25.15
CA ALA A 18 -5.38 26.40 24.61
C ALA A 18 -5.51 25.86 23.18
N GLU A 19 -4.52 26.11 22.32
CA GLU A 19 -4.52 25.64 20.92
C GLU A 19 -4.26 24.13 20.86
N ARG A 20 -3.35 23.64 21.70
CA ARG A 20 -3.05 22.21 21.81
C ARG A 20 -4.25 21.40 22.27
N ALA A 21 -5.05 21.95 23.20
CA ALA A 21 -6.28 21.34 23.67
C ALA A 21 -7.33 21.15 22.56
N LEU A 22 -7.27 21.95 21.49
CA LEU A 22 -8.15 21.81 20.32
C LEU A 22 -7.71 20.72 19.35
N LEU A 23 -6.51 20.16 19.52
CA LEU A 23 -5.87 19.23 18.60
C LEU A 23 -5.45 17.91 19.27
N PRO A 24 -6.30 17.27 20.09
CA PRO A 24 -5.92 16.08 20.86
C PRO A 24 -5.54 14.90 19.95
N ASP A 25 -6.11 14.85 18.76
CA ASP A 25 -6.04 13.70 17.85
C ASP A 25 -4.86 13.74 16.88
N VAL A 26 -4.16 14.87 16.76
CA VAL A 26 -3.14 15.06 15.73
C VAL A 26 -1.94 14.14 15.95
N GLN A 27 -1.41 14.11 17.17
CA GLN A 27 -0.25 13.27 17.49
C GLN A 27 -0.59 11.77 17.39
N PRO A 28 -1.69 11.26 17.99
CA PRO A 28 -2.11 9.87 17.80
C PRO A 28 -2.31 9.49 16.33
N THR A 29 -2.88 10.38 15.53
CA THR A 29 -3.12 10.11 14.11
C THR A 29 -1.82 9.95 13.34
N VAL A 30 -0.85 10.86 13.53
CA VAL A 30 0.44 10.78 12.83
C VAL A 30 1.24 9.56 13.27
N GLU A 31 1.14 9.16 14.53
CA GLU A 31 1.77 7.93 15.02
C GLU A 31 1.14 6.68 14.40
N ALA A 32 -0.19 6.61 14.31
CA ALA A 32 -0.89 5.52 13.65
C ALA A 32 -0.54 5.42 12.15
N LEU A 33 -0.52 6.55 11.44
CA LEU A 33 -0.12 6.60 10.03
C LEU A 33 1.32 6.13 9.83
N LEU A 34 2.24 6.53 10.71
CA LEU A 34 3.63 6.11 10.63
C LEU A 34 3.78 4.60 10.87
N ALA A 35 3.17 4.06 11.92
CA ALA A 35 3.23 2.63 12.23
C ALA A 35 2.74 1.78 11.05
N ARG A 36 1.67 2.24 10.38
CA ARG A 36 1.14 1.57 9.18
C ARG A 36 2.02 1.69 7.98
N ALA A 37 2.58 2.86 7.72
CA ALA A 37 3.52 3.00 6.64
C ALA A 37 4.74 2.08 6.83
N GLU A 38 5.21 1.91 8.07
CA GLU A 38 6.26 0.94 8.38
C GLU A 38 5.82 -0.51 8.12
N GLU A 39 4.56 -0.85 8.40
CA GLU A 39 4.00 -2.17 8.12
C GLU A 39 3.84 -2.44 6.62
N LEU A 40 3.25 -1.50 5.88
CA LEU A 40 3.13 -1.55 4.44
C LEU A 40 4.50 -1.65 3.76
N ALA A 41 5.49 -0.88 4.23
CA ALA A 41 6.87 -0.99 3.73
C ALA A 41 7.47 -2.37 4.00
N ARG A 42 7.23 -2.97 5.18
CA ARG A 42 7.65 -4.35 5.46
C ARG A 42 6.97 -5.34 4.52
N THR A 43 5.68 -5.17 4.25
CA THR A 43 4.93 -6.02 3.30
C THR A 43 5.48 -5.88 1.89
N LEU A 44 5.74 -4.67 1.40
CA LEU A 44 6.33 -4.42 0.09
C LEU A 44 7.72 -5.07 -0.05
N ASN A 45 8.58 -4.93 0.96
CA ASN A 45 9.89 -5.58 0.97
C ASN A 45 9.78 -7.12 0.97
N GLN A 46 8.74 -7.68 1.60
CA GLN A 46 8.49 -9.13 1.54
C GLN A 46 7.99 -9.60 0.17
N MET A 47 7.30 -8.72 -0.58
CA MET A 47 6.87 -9.00 -1.95
C MET A 47 8.00 -8.82 -2.97
N GLU A 48 9.10 -8.17 -2.57
CA GLU A 48 10.28 -7.95 -3.40
C GLU A 48 10.85 -9.30 -3.91
N GLY A 49 11.23 -9.34 -5.19
CA GLY A 49 11.76 -10.54 -5.85
C GLY A 49 10.71 -11.56 -6.35
N SER A 50 9.44 -11.49 -5.89
CA SER A 50 8.35 -12.37 -6.38
C SER A 50 7.46 -11.72 -7.43
N VAL A 51 7.57 -10.39 -7.60
CA VAL A 51 6.67 -9.57 -8.40
C VAL A 51 7.48 -8.81 -9.45
N ASP A 52 7.63 -9.44 -10.62
CA ASP A 52 8.41 -8.90 -11.74
C ASP A 52 7.60 -8.95 -13.05
N GLN A 53 7.50 -7.80 -13.72
CA GLN A 53 6.82 -7.64 -15.01
C GLN A 53 7.48 -8.49 -16.10
N GLN A 54 8.82 -8.61 -16.09
CA GLN A 54 9.52 -9.39 -17.10
C GLN A 54 9.15 -10.89 -17.04
N THR A 55 8.89 -11.40 -15.84
CA THR A 55 8.43 -12.77 -15.63
C THR A 55 7.01 -12.99 -16.17
N LEU A 56 6.12 -12.00 -16.00
CA LEU A 56 4.77 -12.03 -16.57
C LEU A 56 4.82 -12.01 -18.10
N ASP A 57 5.62 -11.13 -18.69
CA ASP A 57 5.78 -11.03 -20.14
C ASP A 57 6.31 -12.34 -20.75
N ARG A 58 7.27 -13.00 -20.09
CA ARG A 58 7.77 -14.32 -20.49
C ARG A 58 6.70 -15.41 -20.40
N LEU A 59 5.81 -15.36 -19.41
CA LEU A 59 4.68 -16.30 -19.33
C LEU A 59 3.70 -16.06 -20.49
N ASP A 60 3.43 -14.80 -20.83
CA ASP A 60 2.57 -14.42 -21.95
C ASP A 60 3.12 -14.90 -23.28
N GLU A 61 4.42 -14.73 -23.52
CA GLU A 61 5.10 -15.24 -24.72
C GLU A 61 4.99 -16.77 -24.82
N ARG A 62 5.21 -17.48 -23.70
CA ARG A 62 5.12 -18.95 -23.66
C ARG A 62 3.70 -19.44 -23.90
N ILE A 63 2.69 -18.76 -23.36
CA ILE A 63 1.27 -19.06 -23.60
C ILE A 63 0.95 -18.89 -25.08
N ARG A 64 1.30 -17.74 -25.66
CA ARG A 64 1.07 -17.47 -27.10
C ARG A 64 1.78 -18.49 -28.00
N ALA A 65 2.99 -18.92 -27.65
CA ALA A 65 3.74 -19.91 -28.42
C ALA A 65 3.08 -21.30 -28.41
N VAL A 66 2.37 -21.66 -27.34
CA VAL A 66 1.59 -22.91 -27.29
C VAL A 66 0.26 -22.73 -28.02
N GLU A 67 -0.41 -21.59 -27.85
CA GLU A 67 -1.69 -21.28 -28.53
C GLU A 67 -1.55 -21.12 -30.04
N ALA A 68 -0.37 -20.74 -30.54
CA ALA A 68 -0.09 -20.63 -31.96
C ALA A 68 0.15 -21.98 -32.66
N GLN A 69 0.26 -23.08 -31.89
CA GLN A 69 0.36 -24.41 -32.46
C GLN A 69 -1.02 -24.87 -32.94
N ASP A 70 -1.03 -25.69 -33.99
CA ASP A 70 -2.26 -26.22 -34.56
C ASP A 70 -3.02 -27.09 -33.53
N PRO A 71 -4.26 -26.76 -33.16
CA PRO A 71 -5.05 -27.49 -32.16
C PRO A 71 -5.23 -28.98 -32.50
N GLU A 72 -5.27 -29.33 -33.78
CA GLU A 72 -5.41 -30.73 -34.23
C GLU A 72 -4.13 -31.54 -34.01
N ASN A 73 -2.99 -30.86 -33.84
CA ASN A 73 -1.67 -31.45 -33.64
C ASN A 73 -1.12 -31.23 -32.21
N LEU A 74 -1.89 -30.63 -31.31
CA LEU A 74 -1.50 -30.41 -29.92
C LEU A 74 -1.58 -31.73 -29.13
N ASP A 75 -0.45 -32.16 -28.57
CA ASP A 75 -0.40 -33.27 -27.62
C ASP A 75 -1.29 -32.96 -26.38
N PRO A 76 -2.05 -33.93 -25.83
CA PRO A 76 -2.68 -33.82 -24.52
C PRO A 76 -1.80 -33.21 -23.41
N ASP A 77 -0.48 -33.47 -23.42
CA ASP A 77 0.45 -32.86 -22.46
C ASP A 77 0.68 -31.36 -22.70
N ALA A 78 0.55 -30.88 -23.94
CA ALA A 78 0.62 -29.46 -24.28
C ALA A 78 -0.59 -28.69 -23.73
N HIS A 79 -1.78 -29.30 -23.72
CA HIS A 79 -2.98 -28.73 -23.12
C HIS A 79 -2.82 -28.54 -21.59
N ARG A 80 -2.34 -29.58 -20.89
CA ARG A 80 -2.08 -29.48 -19.43
C ARG A 80 -1.03 -28.42 -19.11
N ARG A 81 0.01 -28.32 -19.94
CA ARG A 81 1.06 -27.31 -19.80
C ARG A 81 0.51 -25.91 -20.01
N LEU A 82 -0.37 -25.71 -21.00
CA LEU A 82 -1.03 -24.43 -21.25
C LEU A 82 -1.89 -24.01 -20.05
N ASP A 83 -2.66 -24.92 -19.47
CA ASP A 83 -3.48 -24.65 -18.28
C ASP A 83 -2.64 -24.25 -17.07
N LEU A 84 -1.51 -24.93 -16.85
CA LEU A 84 -0.56 -24.56 -15.80
C LEU A 84 0.03 -23.17 -16.02
N LEU A 85 0.42 -22.83 -17.25
CA LEU A 85 0.98 -21.52 -17.58
C LEU A 85 -0.05 -20.41 -17.37
N ARG A 86 -1.30 -20.61 -17.79
CA ARG A 86 -2.38 -19.65 -17.60
C ARG A 86 -2.65 -19.39 -16.11
N ARG A 87 -2.72 -20.45 -15.29
CA ARG A 87 -2.86 -20.30 -13.84
C ARG A 87 -1.68 -19.56 -13.20
N GLN A 88 -0.45 -19.88 -13.61
CA GLN A 88 0.74 -19.16 -13.13
C GLN A 88 0.70 -17.67 -13.48
N ARG A 89 0.30 -17.34 -14.71
CA ARG A 89 0.11 -15.97 -15.18
C ARG A 89 -0.95 -15.23 -14.36
N GLU A 90 -2.11 -15.83 -14.14
CA GLU A 90 -3.20 -15.25 -13.35
C GLU A 90 -2.77 -14.97 -11.91
N MET A 91 -2.09 -15.93 -11.26
CA MET A 91 -1.56 -15.74 -9.91
C MET A 91 -0.53 -14.61 -9.84
N LEU A 92 0.38 -14.55 -10.81
CA LEU A 92 1.39 -13.48 -10.86
C LEU A 92 0.75 -12.11 -11.10
N ALA A 93 -0.22 -12.03 -12.01
CA ALA A 93 -0.94 -10.79 -12.31
C ALA A 93 -1.74 -10.28 -11.10
N ASP A 94 -2.42 -11.16 -10.36
CA ASP A 94 -3.12 -10.78 -9.12
C ASP A 94 -2.12 -10.28 -8.05
N LEU A 95 -0.97 -10.95 -7.91
CA LEU A 95 0.07 -10.52 -6.99
C LEU A 95 0.64 -9.13 -7.35
N MET A 96 0.83 -8.86 -8.64
CA MET A 96 1.24 -7.54 -9.16
C MET A 96 0.21 -6.46 -8.85
N GLN A 97 -1.07 -6.74 -9.12
CA GLN A 97 -2.16 -5.80 -8.83
C GLN A 97 -2.24 -5.47 -7.34
N ARG A 98 -2.09 -6.48 -6.48
CA ARG A 98 -2.11 -6.29 -5.02
C ARG A 98 -0.90 -5.50 -4.54
N ARG A 99 0.30 -5.78 -5.06
CA ARG A 99 1.50 -4.97 -4.76
C ARG A 99 1.24 -3.50 -5.08
N GLY A 100 0.68 -3.20 -6.26
CA GLY A 100 0.32 -1.83 -6.64
C GLY A 100 -0.67 -1.17 -5.67
N ARG A 101 -1.64 -1.93 -5.11
CA ARG A 101 -2.53 -1.42 -4.06
C ARG A 101 -1.79 -1.12 -2.76
N VAL A 102 -0.88 -1.99 -2.33
CA VAL A 102 -0.06 -1.77 -1.12
C VAL A 102 0.86 -0.56 -1.32
N GLU A 103 1.43 -0.37 -2.51
CA GLU A 103 2.25 0.80 -2.87
C GLU A 103 1.43 2.09 -2.82
N ALA A 104 0.26 2.13 -3.48
CA ALA A 104 -0.62 3.30 -3.44
C ALA A 104 -1.06 3.65 -2.00
N GLN A 105 -1.29 2.64 -1.19
CA GLN A 105 -1.68 2.80 0.20
C GLN A 105 -0.52 3.33 1.07
N PHE A 106 0.69 2.85 0.83
CA PHE A 106 1.90 3.36 1.47
C PHE A 106 2.09 4.85 1.13
N GLU A 107 1.98 5.22 -0.14
CA GLU A 107 2.07 6.61 -0.60
C GLU A 107 1.00 7.50 0.03
N SER A 108 -0.23 7.01 0.14
CA SER A 108 -1.33 7.72 0.80
C SER A 108 -1.01 8.04 2.27
N CYS A 109 -0.43 7.09 3.02
CA CYS A 109 0.05 7.34 4.38
C CYS A 109 1.16 8.40 4.42
N VAL A 110 2.09 8.41 3.45
CA VAL A 110 3.13 9.46 3.35
C VAL A 110 2.48 10.83 3.19
N LEU A 111 1.58 10.96 2.23
CA LEU A 111 0.93 12.23 1.89
C LEU A 111 0.07 12.73 3.06
N ALA A 112 -0.67 11.86 3.74
CA ALA A 112 -1.47 12.23 4.89
C ALA A 112 -0.63 12.84 6.02
N ILE A 113 0.54 12.26 6.35
CA ILE A 113 1.46 12.81 7.35
C ILE A 113 1.99 14.19 6.91
N GLN A 114 2.30 14.35 5.63
CA GLN A 114 2.80 15.62 5.08
C GLN A 114 1.73 16.72 5.12
N ASN A 115 0.47 16.38 4.82
CA ASN A 115 -0.67 17.30 4.89
C ASN A 115 -0.89 17.77 6.33
N VAL A 116 -0.94 16.85 7.30
CA VAL A 116 -1.06 17.20 8.72
C VAL A 116 0.06 18.15 9.16
N ARG A 117 1.31 17.88 8.73
CA ARG A 117 2.44 18.78 9.01
C ARG A 117 2.24 20.17 8.40
N PHE A 118 1.77 20.25 7.16
CA PHE A 118 1.51 21.51 6.49
C PHE A 118 0.38 22.31 7.14
N ASP A 119 -0.71 21.65 7.53
CA ASP A 119 -1.84 22.28 8.21
C ASP A 119 -1.45 22.82 9.58
N LEU A 120 -0.62 22.09 10.33
CA LEU A 120 -0.03 22.59 11.58
C LEU A 120 0.89 23.79 11.38
N LEU A 121 1.67 23.82 10.29
CA LEU A 121 2.48 24.98 9.94
C LEU A 121 1.59 26.18 9.62
N ARG A 122 0.50 25.97 8.87
CA ARG A 122 -0.50 27.01 8.55
C ARG A 122 -1.20 27.53 9.80
N LEU A 123 -1.57 26.64 10.74
CA LEU A 123 -2.16 27.01 12.02
C LEU A 123 -1.26 27.99 12.78
N ARG A 124 0.05 27.70 12.82
CA ARG A 124 1.04 28.55 13.48
C ARG A 124 1.22 29.91 12.78
N SER A 125 1.12 29.97 11.45
CA SER A 125 1.38 31.21 10.69
C SER A 125 0.15 32.09 10.50
N ALA A 126 -1.05 31.51 10.39
CA ALA A 126 -2.29 32.20 10.03
C ALA A 126 -3.34 32.20 11.15
N GLY A 127 -3.04 31.55 12.28
CA GLY A 127 -3.94 31.43 13.41
C GLY A 127 -4.90 30.23 13.33
N VAL A 128 -5.46 29.90 14.49
CA VAL A 128 -6.24 28.69 14.78
C VAL A 128 -7.47 28.51 13.88
N GLY A 129 -8.16 29.59 13.50
CA GLY A 129 -9.42 29.53 12.75
C GLY A 129 -9.29 29.05 11.31
N ALA A 130 -8.15 29.26 10.64
CA ALA A 130 -7.99 28.95 9.22
C ALA A 130 -7.55 27.50 8.94
N ALA A 131 -7.04 26.78 9.95
CA ALA A 131 -6.44 25.46 9.77
C ALA A 131 -7.16 24.34 10.56
N LEU A 132 -8.02 24.68 11.53
CA LEU A 132 -8.74 23.69 12.35
C LEU A 132 -9.65 22.76 11.54
N GLY A 133 -10.37 23.31 10.56
CA GLY A 133 -11.27 22.53 9.69
C GLY A 133 -10.51 21.52 8.83
N ASP A 134 -9.46 21.99 8.15
CA ASP A 134 -8.57 21.17 7.32
C ASP A 134 -7.91 20.06 8.15
N LEU A 135 -7.41 20.41 9.33
CA LEU A 135 -6.73 19.46 10.22
C LEU A 135 -7.68 18.40 10.79
N THR A 136 -8.93 18.76 11.12
CA THR A 136 -9.96 17.79 11.55
C THR A 136 -10.36 16.86 10.42
N SER A 137 -10.49 17.39 9.20
CA SER A 137 -10.76 16.57 8.00
C SER A 137 -9.61 15.60 7.73
N ALA A 138 -8.36 16.09 7.79
CA ALA A 138 -7.16 15.28 7.59
C ALA A 138 -7.03 14.15 8.62
N THR A 139 -7.34 14.41 9.89
CA THR A 139 -7.33 13.35 10.92
C THR A 139 -8.43 12.31 10.71
N GLN A 140 -9.62 12.73 10.28
CA GLN A 140 -10.71 11.80 9.94
C GLN A 140 -10.39 10.97 8.68
N GLN A 141 -9.82 11.56 7.64
CA GLN A 141 -9.37 10.85 6.44
C GLN A 141 -8.28 9.84 6.77
N ALA A 142 -7.31 10.21 7.61
CA ALA A 142 -6.28 9.30 8.09
C ALA A 142 -6.84 8.10 8.88
N ARG A 143 -7.94 8.29 9.61
CA ARG A 143 -8.66 7.20 10.28
C ARG A 143 -9.43 6.34 9.29
N ALA A 144 -10.06 6.88 8.26
CA ALA A 144 -10.73 6.08 7.23
C ALA A 144 -9.72 5.19 6.47
N LEU A 145 -8.55 5.77 6.16
CA LEU A 145 -7.42 5.08 5.55
C LEU A 145 -6.95 3.85 6.35
N SER A 146 -7.24 3.79 7.66
CA SER A 146 -6.95 2.64 8.51
C SER A 146 -7.60 1.34 8.06
N ALA A 147 -8.89 1.41 7.75
CA ALA A 147 -9.71 0.22 7.57
C ALA A 147 -9.38 -0.47 6.24
N ASP A 148 -9.09 0.33 5.21
CA ASP A 148 -8.73 -0.18 3.88
C ASP A 148 -7.35 -0.86 3.87
N VAL A 149 -6.47 -0.51 4.81
CA VAL A 149 -5.10 -1.09 4.94
C VAL A 149 -5.13 -2.50 5.48
N GLU A 150 -5.86 -2.75 6.56
CA GLU A 150 -5.95 -4.08 7.17
C GLU A 150 -6.44 -5.09 6.15
N ALA A 151 -7.47 -4.73 5.38
CA ALA A 151 -7.96 -5.54 4.27
C ALA A 151 -6.89 -5.80 3.19
N ALA A 152 -6.05 -4.82 2.88
CA ALA A 152 -4.97 -4.96 1.91
C ALA A 152 -3.82 -5.85 2.43
N ILE A 153 -3.50 -5.78 3.71
CA ILE A 153 -2.45 -6.59 4.36
C ILE A 153 -2.90 -8.05 4.48
N ASP A 154 -4.13 -8.29 4.94
CA ASP A 154 -4.71 -9.63 5.04
C ASP A 154 -4.73 -10.31 3.66
N ALA A 155 -5.17 -9.56 2.63
CA ALA A 155 -5.15 -10.03 1.26
C ALA A 155 -3.73 -10.36 0.75
N ALA A 156 -2.68 -9.66 1.22
CA ALA A 156 -1.29 -9.98 0.87
C ALA A 156 -0.78 -11.24 1.61
N GLY A 157 -1.27 -11.51 2.82
CA GLY A 157 -0.92 -12.69 3.62
C GLY A 157 -1.41 -14.01 3.02
N GLU A 158 -2.64 -14.04 2.47
CA GLU A 158 -3.29 -15.25 1.94
C GLU A 158 -2.56 -15.85 0.72
N ILE A 159 -2.04 -15.03 -0.19
CA ILE A 159 -1.37 -15.52 -1.41
C ILE A 159 -0.03 -16.18 -1.08
N ARG A 160 0.68 -15.71 -0.06
CA ARG A 160 1.92 -16.37 0.40
C ARG A 160 1.66 -17.82 0.79
N GLN A 161 0.56 -18.09 1.47
CA GLN A 161 0.16 -19.47 1.78
C GLN A 161 -0.18 -20.26 0.51
N ALA A 162 -0.79 -19.61 -0.50
CA ALA A 162 -1.09 -20.26 -1.77
C ALA A 162 0.17 -20.59 -2.59
N LEU A 163 1.14 -19.68 -2.67
CA LEU A 163 2.40 -19.86 -3.42
C LEU A 163 3.38 -20.81 -2.69
N GLY A 164 3.45 -20.75 -1.35
CA GLY A 164 4.28 -21.65 -0.55
C GLY A 164 3.77 -23.10 -0.50
N LYS A 165 2.49 -23.34 -0.82
CA LYS A 165 1.91 -24.68 -0.94
C LYS A 165 2.05 -25.29 -2.34
N GLY A 166 2.42 -24.51 -3.35
CA GLY A 166 2.63 -24.98 -4.72
C GLY A 166 4.05 -25.48 -5.03
N THR A 167 4.95 -25.47 -4.05
CA THR A 167 6.37 -25.85 -4.17
C THR A 167 6.75 -27.12 -3.39
N MET A 168 5.77 -27.90 -2.91
CA MET A 168 5.98 -29.27 -2.38
C MET A 168 5.29 -30.32 -3.25
#